data_AF-A0A9X3SCF1-F1
#
_entry.id   AF-A0A9X3SCF1-F1
#
_cell.length_a   1.000
_cell.length_b   1.000
_cell.length_c   1.000
_cell.angle_alpha   90.00
_cell.angle_beta   90.00
_cell.angle_gamma   90.00
#
_symmetry.space_group_name_H-M   'P 1'
#
loop_
_entity.id
_entity.type
_entity.pdbx_description
1 polymer ?
#
loop_
_entity_poly.entity_id
_entity_poly.type
_entity_poly.pdbx_seq_one_letter_code
_entity_poly.pdbx_strand_id
1 'polypeptide(L)'
;MHDAPLLSRRRIAGAAASLALLALGAPAVAQADSIAYIKSGNVFLATTDGAREYQVTFDGGYSTVSQADNGRMAALRGDKIRHLERDGSVIAEILTPVSTSTDPTMQFKGPFDPAISPDGTRVSYTYYWQYTGHDPYCNPQNNCYVKRLYHGTAFTDPNRLTAWDEPGFARRSGWIDAAWIDNDTVLLSDPYILPNEDTVLWSPSDANSLKRWFEDYEFHGKLKETTMSRDKSALAAIGDDGKVLSIARAVGGFYPDYPTRCAKAPADIEGEKLSKPQLTGDASRIFWASSADGIHVAGLPKFSATDCGQFQDPGKLLIAGATYPSWGPAEVPAARPAPQGPGGNTPKPTPAQTPGQPGTDSGSTAKLSVTKVKLAAALKKGLAVQLKGATNGKQTVTAKYGKTTVASGKVTVKNGGGKVTLKFSKAGKGKLKGKKTVKLSITGAGAKLNLTLKR
;
A
#
# COMPACT_ATOMS: atom_id res chain seq x y z
N MET A 1 36.09 -36.61 63.68
CA MET A 1 36.09 -35.56 64.73
C MET A 1 35.89 -34.23 64.00
N HIS A 2 34.81 -33.47 64.09
CA HIS A 2 33.57 -33.46 64.86
C HIS A 2 32.54 -32.74 63.97
N ASP A 3 31.41 -33.38 63.68
CA ASP A 3 30.07 -33.08 64.21
C ASP A 3 29.39 -31.84 63.60
N ALA A 4 28.36 -32.14 62.81
CA ALA A 4 27.34 -31.21 62.31
C ALA A 4 26.25 -30.97 63.39
N PRO A 5 25.60 -29.80 63.42
CA PRO A 5 24.39 -29.63 64.21
C PRO A 5 23.13 -29.88 63.36
N LEU A 6 22.32 -30.81 63.88
CA LEU A 6 20.94 -31.12 63.54
C LEU A 6 20.01 -29.99 64.00
N LEU A 7 19.17 -29.45 63.12
CA LEU A 7 17.93 -28.75 63.52
C LEU A 7 16.73 -29.19 62.66
N SER A 8 16.03 -30.16 63.25
CA SER A 8 14.61 -30.04 63.63
C SER A 8 13.56 -29.83 62.53
N ARG A 9 13.04 -30.97 62.08
CA ARG A 9 11.69 -31.14 61.52
C ARG A 9 10.63 -30.58 62.47
N ARG A 10 9.96 -29.50 62.11
CA ARG A 10 8.60 -29.19 62.60
C ARG A 10 7.61 -29.21 61.45
N ARG A 11 6.62 -30.09 61.65
CA ARG A 11 5.43 -30.29 60.85
C ARG A 11 4.62 -28.99 60.81
N ILE A 12 4.30 -28.52 59.61
CA ILE A 12 3.07 -27.73 59.38
C ILE A 12 2.40 -28.36 58.17
N ALA A 13 1.45 -29.25 58.48
CA ALA A 13 0.39 -29.65 57.58
C ALA A 13 -0.73 -28.61 57.68
N GLY A 14 -1.36 -28.29 56.55
CA GLY A 14 -2.68 -27.67 56.52
C GLY A 14 -2.74 -26.27 55.93
N ALA A 15 -2.87 -26.19 54.60
CA ALA A 15 -3.77 -25.25 53.89
C ALA A 15 -3.66 -25.51 52.38
N ALA A 16 -4.15 -26.68 51.93
CA ALA A 16 -4.43 -26.93 50.53
C ALA A 16 -5.92 -26.65 50.30
N ALA A 17 -6.26 -25.43 49.91
CA ALA A 17 -7.58 -25.12 49.35
C ALA A 17 -7.49 -23.85 48.48
N SER A 18 -7.87 -24.03 47.21
CA SER A 18 -8.43 -22.99 46.35
C SER A 18 -7.46 -21.99 45.67
N LEU A 19 -6.72 -22.45 44.67
CA LEU A 19 -6.15 -21.59 43.62
C LEU A 19 -6.29 -22.25 42.24
N ALA A 20 -7.53 -22.59 41.88
CA ALA A 20 -7.86 -23.18 40.59
C ALA A 20 -9.23 -22.69 40.14
N LEU A 21 -9.35 -21.42 39.73
CA LEU A 21 -10.48 -20.87 38.94
C LEU A 21 -10.26 -19.37 38.67
N LEU A 22 -9.32 -19.01 37.80
CA LEU A 22 -9.24 -17.66 37.18
C LEU A 22 -8.48 -17.66 35.84
N ALA A 23 -8.51 -18.79 35.13
CA ALA A 23 -8.12 -18.87 33.72
C ALA A 23 -9.36 -18.75 32.80
N LEU A 24 -10.30 -17.87 33.17
CA LEU A 24 -11.35 -17.44 32.26
C LEU A 24 -10.68 -16.58 31.19
N GLY A 25 -10.60 -17.12 29.98
CA GLY A 25 -9.90 -16.55 28.85
C GLY A 25 -10.14 -15.05 28.73
N ALA A 26 -9.07 -14.28 28.93
CA ALA A 26 -9.04 -12.94 28.41
C ALA A 26 -9.35 -13.05 26.90
N PRO A 27 -10.39 -12.38 26.39
CA PRO A 27 -10.62 -12.36 24.95
C PRO A 27 -9.31 -11.92 24.33
N ALA A 28 -8.81 -12.69 23.35
CA ALA A 28 -7.66 -12.28 22.57
C ALA A 28 -7.94 -10.84 22.14
N VAL A 29 -7.15 -9.89 22.66
CA VAL A 29 -7.31 -8.49 22.33
C VAL A 29 -7.23 -8.47 20.81
N ALA A 30 -8.37 -8.18 20.16
CA ALA A 30 -8.42 -8.14 18.71
C ALA A 30 -7.36 -7.12 18.29
N GLN A 31 -6.23 -7.62 17.78
CA GLN A 31 -5.10 -6.79 17.40
C GLN A 31 -5.63 -5.80 16.37
N ALA A 32 -5.53 -4.53 16.73
CA ALA A 32 -6.24 -3.47 16.07
C ALA A 32 -5.46 -3.06 14.81
N ASP A 33 -5.42 -3.91 13.80
CA ASP A 33 -4.56 -3.72 12.64
C ASP A 33 -5.26 -2.93 11.52
N SER A 34 -4.49 -2.18 10.75
CA SER A 34 -4.98 -1.48 9.55
C SER A 34 -4.02 -1.59 8.37
N ILE A 35 -4.56 -1.25 7.21
CA ILE A 35 -3.82 -1.06 5.96
C ILE A 35 -4.02 0.38 5.51
N ALA A 36 -2.92 1.12 5.39
CA ALA A 36 -2.88 2.37 4.63
C ALA A 36 -2.75 2.07 3.14
N TYR A 37 -3.45 2.84 2.29
CA TYR A 37 -3.36 2.68 0.85
C TYR A 37 -3.73 3.95 0.09
N ILE A 38 -3.40 3.95 -1.21
CA ILE A 38 -3.78 5.00 -2.16
C ILE A 38 -5.00 4.55 -2.95
N LYS A 39 -6.04 5.39 -2.97
CA LYS A 39 -7.25 5.20 -3.81
C LYS A 39 -7.70 6.54 -4.35
N SER A 40 -7.90 6.62 -5.66
CA SER A 40 -8.26 7.89 -6.35
C SER A 40 -7.33 9.07 -6.04
N GLY A 41 -6.05 8.80 -5.76
CA GLY A 41 -5.05 9.82 -5.44
C GLY A 41 -5.14 10.40 -4.03
N ASN A 42 -5.89 9.78 -3.11
CA ASN A 42 -5.93 10.11 -1.68
C ASN A 42 -5.45 8.92 -0.84
N VAL A 43 -5.09 9.21 0.40
CA VAL A 43 -4.72 8.22 1.43
C VAL A 43 -5.99 7.75 2.16
N PHE A 44 -6.07 6.45 2.37
CA PHE A 44 -7.14 5.79 3.11
C PHE A 44 -6.53 4.79 4.10
N LEU A 45 -7.31 4.45 5.12
CA LEU A 45 -7.08 3.35 6.04
C LEU A 45 -8.24 2.36 5.92
N ALA A 46 -7.97 1.06 6.01
CA ALA A 46 -9.00 0.04 6.14
C ALA A 46 -8.60 -1.02 7.15
N THR A 47 -9.58 -1.72 7.73
CA THR A 47 -9.31 -2.89 8.55
C THR A 47 -8.76 -4.00 7.66
N THR A 48 -7.97 -4.90 8.23
CA THR A 48 -7.32 -5.99 7.47
C THR A 48 -8.31 -7.00 6.88
N ASP A 49 -9.58 -6.92 7.25
CA ASP A 49 -10.72 -7.68 6.69
C ASP A 49 -11.60 -6.84 5.75
N GLY A 50 -11.32 -5.54 5.57
CA GLY A 50 -12.05 -4.62 4.72
C GLY A 50 -13.40 -4.15 5.27
N ALA A 51 -13.75 -4.51 6.52
CA ALA A 51 -15.04 -4.17 7.12
C ALA A 51 -15.21 -2.67 7.39
N ARG A 52 -14.13 -1.93 7.65
CA ARG A 52 -14.14 -0.47 7.86
C ARG A 52 -13.14 0.20 6.92
N GLU A 53 -13.53 1.35 6.38
CA GLU A 53 -12.70 2.24 5.55
C GLU A 53 -12.78 3.66 6.13
N TYR A 54 -11.65 4.35 6.20
CA TYR A 54 -11.52 5.73 6.65
C TYR A 54 -10.67 6.52 5.66
N GLN A 55 -11.22 7.60 5.09
CA GLN A 55 -10.48 8.48 4.19
C GLN A 55 -9.65 9.48 5.01
N VAL A 56 -8.33 9.39 4.87
CA VAL A 56 -7.36 10.24 5.60
C VAL A 56 -7.23 11.59 4.92
N THR A 57 -7.05 11.62 3.60
CA THR A 57 -6.82 12.87 2.84
C THR A 57 -7.91 13.13 1.81
N PHE A 58 -8.12 14.42 1.48
CA PHE A 58 -9.20 14.87 0.58
C PHE A 58 -8.70 15.79 -0.54
N ASP A 59 -7.42 16.19 -0.50
CA ASP A 59 -6.81 17.17 -1.40
C ASP A 59 -6.13 16.55 -2.64
N GLY A 60 -6.11 15.23 -2.74
CA GLY A 60 -5.57 14.50 -3.89
C GLY A 60 -4.06 14.64 -4.08
N GLY A 61 -3.57 14.00 -5.14
CA GLY A 61 -2.17 14.09 -5.59
C GLY A 61 -1.20 13.14 -4.88
N TYR A 62 -1.70 12.22 -4.05
CA TYR A 62 -0.88 11.21 -3.40
C TYR A 62 -0.61 10.04 -4.34
N SER A 63 0.64 9.58 -4.37
CA SER A 63 1.08 8.46 -5.20
C SER A 63 1.46 7.22 -4.40
N THR A 64 1.95 7.37 -3.17
CA THR A 64 2.35 6.27 -2.29
C THR A 64 2.04 6.61 -0.83
N VAL A 65 1.95 5.58 0.02
CA VAL A 65 1.83 5.74 1.48
C VAL A 65 2.50 4.58 2.20
N SER A 66 3.04 4.86 3.38
CA SER A 66 3.51 3.90 4.37
C SER A 66 3.09 4.33 5.78
N GLN A 67 2.88 3.39 6.69
CA GLN A 67 2.40 3.63 8.05
C GLN A 67 3.35 3.05 9.11
N ALA A 68 3.56 3.79 10.19
CA ALA A 68 4.30 3.40 11.39
C ALA A 68 3.40 2.68 12.41
N ASP A 69 3.98 2.11 13.46
CA ASP A 69 3.25 1.32 14.45
C ASP A 69 2.28 2.15 15.29
N ASN A 70 2.60 3.42 15.52
CA ASN A 70 1.68 4.37 16.16
C ASN A 70 0.58 4.89 15.21
N GLY A 71 0.61 4.48 13.94
CA GLY A 71 -0.33 4.84 12.90
C GLY A 71 -0.05 6.14 12.16
N ARG A 72 1.01 6.88 12.51
CA ARG A 72 1.50 7.98 11.68
C ARG A 72 1.91 7.47 10.31
N MET A 73 1.77 8.32 9.30
CA MET A 73 1.98 7.92 7.91
C MET A 73 2.98 8.83 7.21
N ALA A 74 3.79 8.26 6.33
CA ALA A 74 4.55 8.99 5.32
C ALA A 74 3.89 8.76 3.95
N ALA A 75 3.48 9.83 3.27
CA ALA A 75 2.83 9.75 1.97
C ALA A 75 3.50 10.67 0.95
N LEU A 76 3.74 10.19 -0.27
CA LEU A 76 4.31 11.01 -1.34
C LEU A 76 3.21 11.81 -2.03
N ARG A 77 3.35 13.14 -2.07
CA ARG A 77 2.45 14.05 -2.80
C ARG A 77 3.27 14.95 -3.71
N GLY A 78 3.20 14.69 -5.02
CA GLY A 78 4.11 15.33 -5.97
C GLY A 78 5.54 14.85 -5.74
N ASP A 79 6.43 15.76 -5.35
CA ASP A 79 7.85 15.54 -5.05
C ASP A 79 8.20 15.79 -3.58
N LYS A 80 7.17 15.80 -2.72
CA LYS A 80 7.29 16.04 -1.28
C LYS A 80 6.73 14.88 -0.50
N ILE A 81 7.42 14.50 0.57
CA ILE A 81 6.91 13.53 1.53
C ILE A 81 6.07 14.30 2.55
N ARG A 82 4.86 13.84 2.83
CA ARG A 82 4.02 14.37 3.91
C ARG A 82 3.99 13.38 5.06
N HIS A 83 4.34 13.88 6.24
CA HIS A 83 4.13 13.18 7.49
C HIS A 83 2.74 13.54 8.02
N LEU A 84 1.89 12.53 8.16
CA LEU A 84 0.47 12.67 8.45
C LEU A 84 0.13 11.99 9.78
N GLU A 85 -0.73 12.64 10.56
CA GLU A 85 -1.52 11.96 11.57
C GLU A 85 -2.65 11.15 10.93
N ARG A 86 -3.22 10.24 11.72
CA ARG A 86 -4.25 9.29 11.27
C ARG A 86 -5.54 9.92 10.79
N ASP A 87 -5.85 11.09 11.34
CA ASP A 87 -7.04 11.86 11.01
C ASP A 87 -6.89 12.67 9.71
N GLY A 88 -5.67 12.71 9.15
CA GLY A 88 -5.30 13.50 7.96
C GLY A 88 -4.59 14.81 8.26
N SER A 89 -4.38 15.17 9.52
CA SER A 89 -3.62 16.36 9.89
C SER A 89 -2.17 16.23 9.42
N VAL A 90 -1.65 17.27 8.76
CA VAL A 90 -0.26 17.29 8.28
C VAL A 90 0.65 17.71 9.43
N ILE A 91 1.57 16.84 9.84
CA ILE A 91 2.61 17.12 10.84
C ILE A 91 3.73 17.92 10.18
N ALA A 92 4.21 17.43 9.02
CA ALA A 92 5.28 18.05 8.28
C ALA A 92 5.16 17.79 6.77
N GLU A 93 5.72 18.71 5.98
CA GLU A 93 5.94 18.55 4.55
C GLU A 93 7.45 18.63 4.28
N ILE A 94 8.01 17.54 3.79
CA ILE A 94 9.45 17.29 3.73
C ILE A 94 9.90 17.38 2.27
N LEU A 95 10.82 18.30 2.02
CA LEU A 95 11.68 18.27 0.85
C LEU A 95 12.86 17.35 1.14
N THR A 96 13.33 16.64 0.13
CA THR A 96 14.55 15.84 0.19
C THR A 96 15.61 16.44 -0.73
N PRO A 97 16.90 16.10 -0.59
CA PRO A 97 17.93 16.56 -1.53
C PRO A 97 17.69 16.12 -2.98
N VAL A 98 16.77 15.18 -3.22
CA VAL A 98 16.38 14.71 -4.56
C VAL A 98 15.04 15.24 -5.04
N SER A 99 14.35 16.04 -4.20
CA SER A 99 13.19 16.83 -4.60
C SER A 99 13.67 17.93 -5.54
N THR A 100 13.06 18.07 -6.72
CA THR A 100 13.35 19.12 -7.72
C THR A 100 14.83 19.27 -8.12
N SER A 101 15.29 18.48 -9.10
CA SER A 101 16.55 18.77 -9.83
C SER A 101 16.26 19.36 -11.21
N THR A 102 16.89 20.50 -11.54
CA THR A 102 16.71 21.23 -12.81
C THR A 102 17.91 21.17 -13.76
N ASP A 103 19.06 20.64 -13.31
CA ASP A 103 20.28 20.55 -14.13
C ASP A 103 20.09 19.47 -15.21
N PRO A 104 20.15 19.77 -16.52
CA PRO A 104 19.88 18.77 -17.57
C PRO A 104 20.98 17.69 -17.71
N THR A 105 22.16 17.89 -17.14
CA THR A 105 23.34 17.02 -17.27
C THR A 105 23.52 16.07 -16.10
N MET A 106 23.16 16.49 -14.88
CA MET A 106 23.24 15.69 -13.65
C MET A 106 21.97 15.86 -12.82
N GLN A 107 21.11 14.83 -12.79
CA GLN A 107 19.82 14.90 -12.11
C GLN A 107 19.67 13.83 -11.06
N PHE A 108 19.42 14.27 -9.84
CA PHE A 108 18.69 13.44 -8.89
C PHE A 108 17.20 13.49 -9.19
N LYS A 109 16.54 12.34 -9.15
CA LYS A 109 15.10 12.20 -9.31
C LYS A 109 14.57 11.46 -8.08
N GLY A 110 13.57 12.04 -7.46
CA GLY A 110 12.90 11.50 -6.30
C GLY A 110 12.19 12.62 -5.52
N PRO A 111 11.80 12.36 -4.27
CA PRO A 111 11.81 11.04 -3.62
C PRO A 111 10.73 10.14 -4.21
N PHE A 112 10.98 8.84 -4.28
CA PHE A 112 10.00 7.83 -4.70
C PHE A 112 9.76 6.83 -3.58
N ASP A 113 8.57 6.25 -3.54
CA ASP A 113 8.21 5.14 -2.64
C ASP A 113 8.65 5.32 -1.17
N PRO A 114 8.33 6.46 -0.51
CA PRO A 114 8.65 6.62 0.91
C PRO A 114 8.06 5.51 1.78
N ALA A 115 8.88 4.97 2.68
CA ALA A 115 8.48 4.01 3.71
C ALA A 115 8.94 4.47 5.09
N ILE A 116 8.01 4.59 6.03
CA ILE A 116 8.30 5.05 7.40
C ILE A 116 8.68 3.85 8.27
N SER A 117 9.65 4.03 9.17
CA SER A 117 10.06 3.02 10.14
C SER A 117 8.94 2.75 11.15
N PRO A 118 8.92 1.57 11.81
CA PRO A 118 7.87 1.20 12.76
C PRO A 118 7.73 2.19 13.92
N ASP A 119 8.86 2.61 14.48
CA ASP A 119 8.91 3.62 15.54
C ASP A 119 8.57 5.05 15.04
N GLY A 120 8.42 5.23 13.73
CA GLY A 120 8.10 6.51 13.12
C GLY A 120 9.23 7.53 13.14
N THR A 121 10.48 7.11 13.36
CA THR A 121 11.64 8.02 13.50
C THR A 121 12.39 8.27 12.20
N ARG A 122 12.18 7.45 11.16
CA ARG A 122 12.87 7.55 9.87
C ARG A 122 11.93 7.29 8.71
N VAL A 123 12.19 7.94 7.58
CA VAL A 123 11.55 7.63 6.30
C VAL A 123 12.62 7.28 5.28
N SER A 124 12.60 6.04 4.78
CA SER A 124 13.40 5.65 3.63
C SER A 124 12.69 6.08 2.34
N TYR A 125 13.42 6.40 1.29
CA TYR A 125 12.88 6.68 -0.04
C TYR A 125 13.87 6.28 -1.14
N THR A 126 13.32 5.92 -2.29
CA THR A 126 14.09 5.63 -3.50
C THR A 126 14.50 6.93 -4.19
N TYR A 127 15.73 6.96 -4.71
CA TYR A 127 16.20 7.99 -5.64
C TYR A 127 16.85 7.36 -6.87
N TYR A 128 16.80 8.11 -7.97
CA TYR A 128 17.61 7.85 -9.16
C TYR A 128 18.59 9.00 -9.37
N TRP A 129 19.80 8.68 -9.82
CA TRP A 129 20.82 9.66 -10.21
C TRP A 129 21.18 9.42 -11.68
N GLN A 130 20.84 10.38 -12.53
CA GLN A 130 21.15 10.35 -13.95
C GLN A 130 22.34 11.26 -14.23
N TYR A 131 23.39 10.71 -14.84
CA TYR A 131 24.55 11.46 -15.32
C TYR A 131 24.67 11.29 -16.83
N THR A 132 24.76 12.40 -17.55
CA THR A 132 25.09 12.43 -18.99
C THR A 132 26.49 13.02 -19.14
N GLY A 133 27.43 12.26 -19.67
CA GLY A 133 28.80 12.70 -19.89
C GLY A 133 29.36 12.26 -21.24
N HIS A 134 30.49 12.84 -21.65
CA HIS A 134 31.19 12.46 -22.87
C HIS A 134 31.75 11.03 -22.75
N ASP A 135 31.58 10.21 -23.78
CA ASP A 135 32.18 8.87 -23.85
C ASP A 135 33.59 8.95 -24.49
N PRO A 136 34.67 8.78 -23.71
CA PRO A 136 36.02 8.86 -24.25
C PRO A 136 36.38 7.72 -25.20
N TYR A 137 35.58 6.65 -25.26
CA TYR A 137 35.86 5.46 -26.09
C TYR A 137 35.09 5.42 -27.41
N CYS A 138 34.30 6.44 -27.69
CA CYS A 138 33.47 6.51 -28.89
C CYS A 138 34.27 7.01 -30.11
N ASN A 139 34.16 6.31 -31.24
CA ASN A 139 34.81 6.62 -32.50
C ASN A 139 33.82 6.44 -33.68
N PRO A 140 33.54 7.48 -34.49
CA PRO A 140 34.12 8.84 -34.46
C PRO A 140 33.66 9.65 -33.23
N GLN A 141 34.52 10.53 -32.73
CA GLN A 141 34.37 11.29 -31.46
C GLN A 141 33.22 12.31 -31.44
N ASN A 142 32.39 12.39 -32.48
CA ASN A 142 31.34 13.39 -32.59
C ASN A 142 30.03 12.87 -32.00
N ASN A 143 29.37 13.67 -31.15
CA ASN A 143 28.08 13.37 -30.50
C ASN A 143 28.07 12.15 -29.56
N CYS A 144 29.21 11.85 -28.94
CA CYS A 144 29.38 10.71 -28.07
C CYS A 144 29.04 11.03 -26.61
N TYR A 145 27.78 10.82 -26.22
CA TYR A 145 27.33 10.96 -24.83
C TYR A 145 26.87 9.63 -24.27
N VAL A 146 27.39 9.25 -23.11
CA VAL A 146 26.87 8.15 -22.31
C VAL A 146 25.92 8.71 -21.26
N LYS A 147 24.71 8.15 -21.25
CA LYS A 147 23.73 8.39 -20.21
C LYS A 147 23.73 7.20 -19.27
N ARG A 148 24.13 7.42 -18.03
CA ARG A 148 24.09 6.43 -16.95
C ARG A 148 23.00 6.82 -15.96
N LEU A 149 22.20 5.84 -15.55
CA LEU A 149 21.18 5.99 -14.53
C LEU A 149 21.59 5.09 -13.39
N TYR A 150 21.88 5.64 -12.22
CA TYR A 150 22.11 4.90 -10.99
C TYR A 150 20.88 5.02 -10.11
N HIS A 151 20.74 4.13 -9.13
CA HIS A 151 19.68 4.23 -8.12
C HIS A 151 20.16 3.86 -6.73
N GLY A 152 19.39 4.25 -5.73
CA GLY A 152 19.67 3.97 -4.33
C GLY A 152 18.51 4.29 -3.41
N THR A 153 18.65 3.89 -2.17
CA THR A 153 17.78 4.24 -1.05
C THR A 153 18.45 5.35 -0.24
N ALA A 154 17.72 6.39 0.10
CA ALA A 154 18.14 7.42 1.05
C ALA A 154 17.12 7.55 2.17
N PHE A 155 17.48 8.27 3.24
CA PHE A 155 16.71 8.34 4.47
C PHE A 155 16.55 9.80 4.89
N THR A 156 15.42 10.10 5.52
CA THR A 156 15.15 11.44 6.07
C THR A 156 14.43 11.32 7.41
N ASP A 157 14.66 12.30 8.27
CA ASP A 157 13.81 12.61 9.40
C ASP A 157 12.37 12.87 8.90
N PRO A 158 11.34 12.32 9.57
CA PRO A 158 9.94 12.48 9.18
C PRO A 158 9.40 13.90 9.38
N ASN A 159 10.15 14.81 9.99
CA ASN A 159 9.69 16.17 10.31
C ASN A 159 10.49 17.29 9.64
N ARG A 160 11.58 16.97 8.93
CA ARG A 160 12.45 17.99 8.32
C ARG A 160 13.27 17.45 7.16
N LEU A 161 13.81 18.39 6.37
CA LEU A 161 14.88 18.09 5.42
C LEU A 161 16.11 17.55 6.18
N THR A 162 16.67 16.48 5.64
CA THR A 162 17.84 15.78 6.17
C THR A 162 18.96 15.87 5.15
N ALA A 163 20.18 16.16 5.61
CA ALA A 163 21.34 16.22 4.72
C ALA A 163 21.73 14.82 4.24
N TRP A 164 22.43 14.76 3.10
CA TRP A 164 22.75 13.51 2.40
C TRP A 164 23.75 12.61 3.17
N ASP A 165 24.54 13.23 4.03
CA ASP A 165 25.61 12.67 4.85
C ASP A 165 25.32 12.85 6.35
N GLU A 166 24.07 13.14 6.72
CA GLU A 166 23.71 13.33 8.11
C GLU A 166 23.87 12.03 8.92
N PRO A 167 24.58 12.03 10.07
CA PRO A 167 24.73 10.85 10.90
C PRO A 167 23.36 10.27 11.31
N GLY A 168 23.20 8.95 11.18
CA GLY A 168 21.94 8.25 11.46
C GLY A 168 20.96 8.16 10.28
N PHE A 169 21.28 8.83 9.17
CA PHE A 169 20.50 8.86 7.93
C PHE A 169 21.36 8.60 6.69
N ALA A 170 22.36 7.71 6.83
CA ALA A 170 23.21 7.36 5.71
C ALA A 170 22.34 6.87 4.53
N ARG A 171 22.83 7.06 3.30
CA ARG A 171 22.19 6.51 2.10
C ARG A 171 22.88 5.24 1.64
N ARG A 172 22.19 4.46 0.82
CA ARG A 172 22.72 3.28 0.15
C ARG A 172 22.46 3.33 -1.35
N SER A 173 23.54 3.49 -2.13
CA SER A 173 23.48 3.28 -3.58
C SER A 173 23.47 1.78 -3.90
N GLY A 174 22.83 1.41 -5.01
CA GLY A 174 22.91 0.09 -5.60
C GLY A 174 21.67 -0.80 -5.40
N TRP A 175 20.78 -0.46 -4.47
CA TRP A 175 19.50 -1.15 -4.23
C TRP A 175 18.42 -0.11 -3.94
N ILE A 176 17.16 -0.45 -4.22
CA ILE A 176 15.98 0.37 -3.94
C ILE A 176 14.92 -0.48 -3.21
N ASP A 177 13.67 0.00 -3.19
CA ASP A 177 12.51 -0.70 -2.60
C ASP A 177 12.73 -1.15 -1.15
N ALA A 178 12.99 -0.18 -0.28
CA ALA A 178 13.24 -0.45 1.13
C ALA A 178 11.97 -0.94 1.84
N ALA A 179 12.09 -2.06 2.54
CA ALA A 179 11.09 -2.56 3.47
C ALA A 179 11.70 -2.66 4.88
N TRP A 180 11.15 -1.92 5.83
CA TRP A 180 11.58 -1.99 7.22
C TRP A 180 11.30 -3.37 7.82
N ILE A 181 12.30 -3.99 8.44
CA ILE A 181 12.17 -5.25 9.19
C ILE A 181 12.01 -4.95 10.68
N ASP A 182 12.71 -3.93 11.17
CA ASP A 182 12.58 -3.37 12.51
C ASP A 182 12.78 -1.84 12.47
N ASN A 183 13.13 -1.21 13.59
CA ASN A 183 13.29 0.25 13.73
C ASN A 183 14.52 0.81 13.02
N ASP A 184 15.50 -0.04 12.68
CA ASP A 184 16.78 0.41 12.14
C ASP A 184 17.29 -0.47 10.99
N THR A 185 16.72 -1.64 10.77
CA THR A 185 17.10 -2.54 9.68
C THR A 185 16.08 -2.49 8.56
N VAL A 186 16.56 -2.24 7.34
CA VAL A 186 15.81 -2.38 6.10
C VAL A 186 16.27 -3.60 5.32
N LEU A 187 15.29 -4.25 4.70
CA LEU A 187 15.48 -5.12 3.54
C LEU A 187 15.51 -4.23 2.30
N LEU A 188 16.51 -4.36 1.45
CA LEU A 188 16.60 -3.67 0.17
C LEU A 188 16.61 -4.69 -0.96
N SER A 189 15.96 -4.36 -2.08
CA SER A 189 15.91 -5.19 -3.30
C SER A 189 16.16 -4.38 -4.58
N ASP A 190 15.93 -4.98 -5.75
CA ASP A 190 16.13 -4.35 -7.07
C ASP A 190 17.54 -3.77 -7.25
N PRO A 191 18.57 -4.65 -7.34
CA PRO A 191 19.95 -4.21 -7.50
C PRO A 191 20.17 -3.48 -8.83
N TYR A 192 20.99 -2.42 -8.80
CA TYR A 192 21.29 -1.61 -9.99
C TYR A 192 22.19 -2.32 -11.02
N ILE A 193 23.20 -3.07 -10.54
CA ILE A 193 24.22 -3.72 -11.37
C ILE A 193 24.26 -5.20 -11.03
N LEU A 194 24.28 -6.05 -12.06
CA LEU A 194 24.62 -7.46 -11.93
C LEU A 194 26.15 -7.64 -12.00
N PRO A 195 26.75 -8.57 -11.22
CA PRO A 195 26.12 -9.55 -10.33
C PRO A 195 26.09 -9.09 -8.85
N ASN A 196 25.05 -8.38 -8.43
CA ASN A 196 24.77 -8.12 -7.01
C ASN A 196 23.67 -9.07 -6.52
N GLU A 197 23.68 -9.34 -5.22
CA GLU A 197 22.62 -10.08 -4.56
C GLU A 197 21.28 -9.33 -4.70
N ASP A 198 20.23 -10.09 -5.00
CA ASP A 198 18.87 -9.57 -5.16
C ASP A 198 18.38 -8.85 -3.92
N THR A 199 18.76 -9.35 -2.75
CA THR A 199 18.27 -8.88 -1.46
C THR A 199 19.43 -8.70 -0.48
N VAL A 200 19.46 -7.54 0.17
CA VAL A 200 20.45 -7.19 1.20
C VAL A 200 19.78 -6.64 2.44
N LEU A 201 20.45 -6.78 3.58
CA LEU A 201 20.08 -6.11 4.83
C LEU A 201 21.02 -4.92 5.07
N TRP A 202 20.46 -3.83 5.58
CA TRP A 202 21.23 -2.63 5.84
C TRP A 202 20.59 -1.77 6.94
N SER A 203 21.40 -0.97 7.63
CA SER A 203 20.97 0.02 8.62
C SER A 203 21.46 1.43 8.26
N PRO A 204 20.59 2.46 8.30
CA PRO A 204 20.99 3.85 8.10
C PRO A 204 21.82 4.45 9.24
N SER A 205 21.85 3.77 10.39
CA SER A 205 22.66 4.18 11.54
C SER A 205 24.11 3.70 11.47
N ASP A 206 24.38 2.67 10.66
CA ASP A 206 25.72 2.13 10.46
C ASP A 206 25.99 1.88 8.97
N ALA A 207 26.79 2.76 8.36
CA ALA A 207 27.16 2.65 6.94
C ALA A 207 27.86 1.32 6.58
N ASN A 208 28.49 0.66 7.55
CA ASN A 208 29.20 -0.61 7.35
C ASN A 208 28.32 -1.85 7.60
N SER A 209 27.06 -1.67 7.98
CA SER A 209 26.12 -2.76 8.35
C SER A 209 25.62 -3.62 7.18
N LEU A 210 26.10 -3.38 5.95
CA LEU A 210 25.60 -4.08 4.77
C LEU A 210 25.87 -5.58 4.86
N LYS A 211 24.79 -6.35 4.82
CA LYS A 211 24.82 -7.80 4.73
C LYS A 211 24.18 -8.22 3.41
N ARG A 212 25.02 -8.72 2.51
CA ARG A 212 24.59 -9.38 1.28
C ARG A 212 23.92 -10.70 1.65
N TRP A 213 22.66 -10.88 1.30
CA TRP A 213 21.88 -11.99 1.84
C TRP A 213 21.65 -13.10 0.82
N PHE A 214 20.80 -12.89 -0.19
CA PHE A 214 20.54 -13.95 -1.17
C PHE A 214 20.15 -13.44 -2.55
N GLU A 215 20.34 -14.32 -3.53
CA GLU A 215 19.78 -14.26 -4.87
C GLU A 215 18.64 -15.27 -4.98
N ASP A 216 17.53 -14.87 -5.58
CA ASP A 216 16.43 -15.78 -5.86
C ASP A 216 16.55 -16.33 -7.28
N TYR A 217 17.15 -17.53 -7.37
CA TYR A 217 17.41 -18.19 -8.66
C TYR A 217 16.15 -18.48 -9.48
N GLU A 218 14.98 -18.56 -8.86
CA GLU A 218 13.71 -18.68 -9.58
C GLU A 218 13.41 -17.45 -10.43
N PHE A 219 13.73 -16.26 -9.92
CA PHE A 219 13.58 -15.01 -10.64
C PHE A 219 14.83 -14.68 -11.46
N HIS A 220 15.76 -15.63 -11.60
CA HIS A 220 17.02 -15.46 -12.32
C HIS A 220 17.83 -14.25 -11.84
N GLY A 221 17.81 -13.96 -10.54
CA GLY A 221 18.52 -12.78 -10.00
C GLY A 221 17.84 -11.46 -10.34
N LYS A 222 16.50 -11.45 -10.39
CA LYS A 222 15.70 -10.27 -10.77
C LYS A 222 14.54 -10.02 -9.80
N LEU A 223 14.84 -10.00 -8.51
CA LEU A 223 13.86 -9.53 -7.54
C LEU A 223 13.74 -8.02 -7.59
N LYS A 224 12.50 -7.55 -7.66
CA LYS A 224 12.20 -6.13 -7.70
C LYS A 224 11.70 -5.62 -6.35
N GLU A 225 10.74 -6.32 -5.77
CA GLU A 225 10.09 -5.85 -4.55
C GLU A 225 10.06 -6.95 -3.50
N THR A 226 10.51 -6.64 -2.28
CA THR A 226 10.60 -7.61 -1.19
C THR A 226 10.05 -7.03 0.11
N THR A 227 9.51 -7.90 0.97
CA THR A 227 9.05 -7.53 2.30
C THR A 227 9.26 -8.69 3.25
N MET A 228 9.41 -8.39 4.54
CA MET A 228 9.54 -9.38 5.60
C MET A 228 8.61 -9.01 6.76
N SER A 229 8.02 -10.04 7.37
CA SER A 229 7.29 -9.94 8.63
C SER A 229 8.19 -9.47 9.79
N ARG A 230 7.60 -8.81 10.78
CA ARG A 230 8.34 -8.27 11.94
C ARG A 230 8.94 -9.37 12.82
N ASP A 231 8.24 -10.49 12.92
CA ASP A 231 8.72 -11.69 13.62
C ASP A 231 9.75 -12.50 12.80
N LYS A 232 10.08 -12.05 11.58
CA LYS A 232 11.05 -12.65 10.67
C LYS A 232 10.70 -14.10 10.29
N SER A 233 9.43 -14.48 10.39
CA SER A 233 8.98 -15.84 10.08
C SER A 233 8.67 -16.05 8.60
N ALA A 234 8.33 -14.98 7.89
CA ALA A 234 7.98 -14.99 6.47
C ALA A 234 8.62 -13.83 5.69
N LEU A 235 8.93 -14.12 4.43
CA LEU A 235 9.38 -13.18 3.42
C LEU A 235 8.48 -13.31 2.18
N ALA A 236 8.17 -12.19 1.55
CA ALA A 236 7.47 -12.18 0.28
C ALA A 236 8.23 -11.35 -0.75
N ALA A 237 8.20 -11.79 -2.01
CA ALA A 237 9.01 -11.22 -3.07
C ALA A 237 8.27 -11.23 -4.42
N ILE A 238 8.49 -10.19 -5.23
CA ILE A 238 7.96 -10.07 -6.58
C ILE A 238 9.12 -9.85 -7.54
N GLY A 239 9.14 -10.60 -8.65
CA GLY A 239 10.13 -10.44 -9.72
C GLY A 239 9.94 -9.18 -10.55
N ASP A 240 10.94 -8.81 -11.34
CA ASP A 240 10.96 -7.62 -12.21
C ASP A 240 9.79 -7.53 -13.22
N ASP A 241 9.32 -8.68 -13.70
CA ASP A 241 8.19 -8.75 -14.61
C ASP A 241 6.83 -8.47 -13.93
N GLY A 242 6.80 -8.56 -12.59
CA GLY A 242 5.62 -8.37 -11.75
C GLY A 242 4.57 -9.46 -11.87
N LYS A 243 4.89 -10.64 -12.42
CA LYS A 243 3.88 -11.68 -12.72
C LYS A 243 3.69 -12.71 -11.62
N VAL A 244 4.64 -12.83 -10.69
CA VAL A 244 4.58 -13.86 -9.65
C VAL A 244 4.97 -13.23 -8.31
N LEU A 245 4.09 -13.41 -7.33
CA LEU A 245 4.36 -13.19 -5.92
C LEU A 245 4.84 -14.51 -5.31
N SER A 246 6.06 -14.50 -4.76
CA SER A 246 6.63 -15.58 -3.97
C SER A 246 6.36 -15.36 -2.49
N ILE A 247 6.01 -16.43 -1.78
CA ILE A 247 5.96 -16.44 -0.32
C ILE A 247 6.93 -17.51 0.16
N ALA A 248 7.85 -17.10 1.02
CA ALA A 248 8.89 -17.93 1.60
C ALA A 248 8.84 -17.87 3.12
N ARG A 249 9.24 -18.98 3.73
CA ARG A 249 9.46 -19.13 5.15
C ARG A 249 10.88 -18.73 5.49
N ALA A 250 11.02 -17.88 6.49
CA ALA A 250 12.29 -17.38 7.00
C ALA A 250 12.62 -17.87 8.42
N VAL A 251 11.74 -18.64 9.08
CA VAL A 251 12.03 -19.28 10.38
C VAL A 251 13.24 -20.22 10.24
N GLY A 252 14.35 -19.91 10.93
CA GLY A 252 15.61 -20.66 10.78
C GLY A 252 16.27 -20.50 9.40
N GLY A 253 15.81 -19.53 8.61
CA GLY A 253 16.30 -19.16 7.28
C GLY A 253 16.49 -17.65 7.18
N PHE A 254 16.81 -16.99 8.30
CA PHE A 254 17.18 -15.58 8.35
C PHE A 254 18.70 -15.45 8.21
N TYR A 255 19.19 -14.32 7.69
CA TYR A 255 20.62 -14.09 7.47
C TYR A 255 21.48 -14.59 8.66
N PRO A 256 22.50 -15.42 8.41
CA PRO A 256 23.09 -15.76 7.10
C PRO A 256 22.40 -16.91 6.34
N ASP A 257 21.39 -17.57 6.91
CA ASP A 257 20.68 -18.68 6.25
C ASP A 257 19.67 -18.18 5.20
N TYR A 258 19.25 -19.07 4.30
CA TYR A 258 18.38 -18.73 3.17
C TYR A 258 16.89 -19.02 3.46
N PRO A 259 15.96 -18.15 3.04
CA PRO A 259 14.54 -18.43 3.17
C PRO A 259 14.14 -19.59 2.24
N THR A 260 13.22 -20.43 2.70
CA THR A 260 12.70 -21.56 1.91
C THR A 260 11.37 -21.16 1.28
N ARG A 261 11.26 -21.26 -0.05
CA ARG A 261 10.01 -20.95 -0.76
C ARG A 261 8.92 -21.93 -0.38
N CYS A 262 7.72 -21.39 -0.12
CA CYS A 262 6.56 -22.16 0.31
C CYS A 262 5.39 -22.09 -0.68
N ALA A 263 5.14 -20.92 -1.28
CA ALA A 263 4.05 -20.75 -2.23
C ALA A 263 4.39 -19.71 -3.31
N LYS A 264 3.60 -19.75 -4.39
CA LYS A 264 3.59 -18.76 -5.46
C LYS A 264 2.14 -18.39 -5.75
N ALA A 265 1.88 -17.10 -5.90
CA ALA A 265 0.63 -16.56 -6.40
C ALA A 265 0.93 -15.86 -7.75
N PRO A 266 0.53 -16.45 -8.89
CA PRO A 266 0.68 -15.80 -10.19
C PRO A 266 -0.33 -14.66 -10.35
N ALA A 267 -0.06 -13.76 -11.28
CA ALA A 267 -1.06 -12.83 -11.78
C ALA A 267 -2.17 -13.61 -12.50
N ASP A 268 -3.43 -13.40 -12.10
CA ASP A 268 -4.59 -14.15 -12.59
C ASP A 268 -5.06 -13.66 -13.96
N ILE A 269 -4.71 -12.43 -14.34
CA ILE A 269 -5.17 -11.77 -15.57
C ILE A 269 -3.99 -11.50 -16.50
N GLU A 270 -4.16 -11.79 -17.80
CA GLU A 270 -3.15 -11.50 -18.80
C GLU A 270 -2.77 -10.00 -18.81
N GLY A 271 -1.48 -9.73 -18.62
CA GLY A 271 -0.92 -8.37 -18.59
C GLY A 271 -1.07 -7.64 -17.24
N GLU A 272 -1.64 -8.31 -16.22
CA GLU A 272 -1.60 -7.84 -14.84
C GLU A 272 -0.17 -7.87 -14.30
N LYS A 273 0.15 -6.85 -13.50
CA LYS A 273 1.31 -6.80 -12.64
C LYS A 273 0.89 -6.73 -11.18
N LEU A 274 1.54 -7.54 -10.37
CA LEU A 274 1.55 -7.53 -8.93
C LEU A 274 2.63 -6.55 -8.43
N SER A 275 2.38 -5.87 -7.32
CA SER A 275 3.36 -4.99 -6.68
C SER A 275 3.08 -4.81 -5.19
N LYS A 276 4.06 -4.28 -4.47
CA LYS A 276 4.03 -3.84 -3.08
C LYS A 276 3.47 -4.93 -2.16
N PRO A 277 4.13 -6.10 -2.06
CA PRO A 277 3.74 -7.08 -1.07
C PRO A 277 3.95 -6.50 0.33
N GLN A 278 3.06 -6.81 1.26
CA GLN A 278 3.12 -6.37 2.66
C GLN A 278 2.67 -7.49 3.57
N LEU A 279 3.46 -7.80 4.60
CA LEU A 279 3.13 -8.81 5.60
C LEU A 279 2.62 -8.13 6.88
N THR A 280 1.72 -8.82 7.59
CA THR A 280 1.45 -8.47 9.00
C THR A 280 2.68 -8.77 9.86
N GLY A 281 2.75 -8.15 11.05
CA GLY A 281 3.88 -8.31 11.94
C GLY A 281 4.16 -9.75 12.35
N ASP A 282 3.10 -10.55 12.47
CA ASP A 282 3.11 -11.97 12.85
C ASP A 282 3.04 -12.94 11.65
N ALA A 283 3.21 -12.41 10.43
CA ALA A 283 3.06 -13.14 9.18
C ALA A 283 1.76 -13.94 9.02
N SER A 284 0.67 -13.60 9.72
CA SER A 284 -0.62 -14.29 9.56
C SER A 284 -1.37 -13.90 8.29
N ARG A 285 -1.04 -12.74 7.68
CA ARG A 285 -1.62 -12.30 6.41
C ARG A 285 -0.59 -11.61 5.53
N ILE A 286 -0.87 -11.62 4.23
CA ILE A 286 -0.17 -10.86 3.21
C ILE A 286 -1.15 -10.04 2.38
N PHE A 287 -0.72 -8.84 2.00
CA PHE A 287 -1.43 -7.93 1.10
C PHE A 287 -0.55 -7.61 -0.10
N TRP A 288 -1.16 -7.41 -1.26
CA TRP A 288 -0.44 -6.94 -2.45
C TRP A 288 -1.38 -6.14 -3.34
N ALA A 289 -0.80 -5.25 -4.17
CA ALA A 289 -1.54 -4.54 -5.19
C ALA A 289 -1.52 -5.33 -6.51
N SER A 290 -2.69 -5.46 -7.12
CA SER A 290 -2.89 -5.84 -8.51
C SER A 290 -3.19 -4.61 -9.34
N SER A 291 -2.45 -4.46 -10.45
CA SER A 291 -2.74 -3.42 -11.45
C SER A 291 -4.10 -3.58 -12.14
N ALA A 292 -4.72 -4.78 -12.05
CA ALA A 292 -5.96 -5.08 -12.75
C ALA A 292 -7.19 -4.54 -11.99
N ASP A 293 -7.27 -4.78 -10.68
CA ASP A 293 -8.51 -4.58 -9.93
C ASP A 293 -8.37 -4.00 -8.51
N GLY A 294 -7.22 -4.10 -7.83
CA GLY A 294 -7.01 -3.45 -6.53
C GLY A 294 -6.07 -4.17 -5.57
N ILE A 295 -6.28 -3.99 -4.26
CA ILE A 295 -5.49 -4.66 -3.21
C ILE A 295 -6.12 -6.00 -2.89
N HIS A 296 -5.32 -7.04 -2.87
CA HIS A 296 -5.68 -8.40 -2.48
C HIS A 296 -5.13 -8.74 -1.10
N VAL A 297 -5.74 -9.74 -0.46
CA VAL A 297 -5.29 -10.32 0.82
C VAL A 297 -5.34 -11.84 0.74
N ALA A 298 -4.36 -12.50 1.37
CA ALA A 298 -4.42 -13.92 1.68
C ALA A 298 -4.04 -14.17 3.15
N GLY A 299 -4.68 -15.17 3.76
CA GLY A 299 -4.24 -15.73 5.03
C GLY A 299 -3.04 -16.65 4.82
N LEU A 300 -2.07 -16.58 5.73
CA LEU A 300 -0.87 -17.41 5.70
C LEU A 300 -0.91 -18.47 6.80
N PRO A 301 -0.38 -19.67 6.55
CA PRO A 301 -0.18 -20.64 7.61
C PRO A 301 0.89 -20.15 8.59
N LYS A 302 0.91 -20.72 9.79
CA LYS A 302 2.04 -20.55 10.69
C LYS A 302 3.23 -21.34 10.16
N PHE A 303 4.30 -20.66 9.83
CA PHE A 303 5.55 -21.29 9.40
C PHE A 303 6.33 -21.87 10.60
N SER A 304 7.00 -22.99 10.40
CA SER A 304 7.93 -23.57 11.40
C SER A 304 9.36 -23.62 10.84
N ALA A 305 10.34 -24.18 11.56
CA ALA A 305 11.71 -24.31 11.04
C ALA A 305 11.87 -25.33 9.90
N THR A 306 10.87 -26.18 9.66
CA THR A 306 10.94 -27.28 8.68
C THR A 306 9.72 -27.40 7.80
N ASP A 307 8.65 -26.64 8.08
CA ASP A 307 7.36 -26.79 7.39
C ASP A 307 6.79 -25.43 6.95
N CYS A 308 6.30 -25.42 5.72
CA CYS A 308 5.60 -24.31 5.09
C CYS A 308 4.12 -24.23 5.51
N GLY A 309 3.58 -25.29 6.11
CA GLY A 309 2.15 -25.40 6.39
C GLY A 309 1.31 -25.47 5.11
N GLN A 310 -0.01 -25.34 5.25
CA GLN A 310 -0.96 -25.41 4.14
C GLN A 310 -1.56 -24.04 3.84
N PHE A 311 -1.39 -23.57 2.61
CA PHE A 311 -2.02 -22.35 2.11
C PHE A 311 -3.48 -22.65 1.76
N GLN A 312 -4.41 -21.95 2.40
CA GLN A 312 -5.85 -22.19 2.22
C GLN A 312 -6.57 -21.15 1.36
N ASP A 313 -5.92 -20.02 1.08
CA ASP A 313 -6.53 -18.89 0.37
C ASP A 313 -5.62 -18.50 -0.81
N PRO A 314 -6.09 -18.59 -2.07
CA PRO A 314 -5.35 -18.14 -3.24
C PRO A 314 -5.18 -16.61 -3.28
N GLY A 315 -5.82 -15.88 -2.37
CA GLY A 315 -5.94 -14.44 -2.42
C GLY A 315 -7.33 -14.02 -2.84
N LYS A 316 -7.85 -13.00 -2.16
CA LYS A 316 -9.11 -12.37 -2.54
C LYS A 316 -8.95 -10.87 -2.63
N LEU A 317 -9.70 -10.26 -3.54
CA LEU A 317 -9.79 -8.81 -3.65
C LEU A 317 -10.35 -8.23 -2.34
N LEU A 318 -9.53 -7.44 -1.66
CA LEU A 318 -9.89 -6.73 -0.43
C LEU A 318 -10.43 -5.33 -0.73
N ILE A 319 -9.69 -4.56 -1.54
CA ILE A 319 -10.01 -3.14 -1.79
C ILE A 319 -9.92 -2.83 -3.28
N ALA A 320 -11.08 -2.73 -3.93
CA ALA A 320 -11.17 -2.43 -5.35
C ALA A 320 -10.59 -1.04 -5.71
N GLY A 321 -9.74 -1.01 -6.72
CA GLY A 321 -9.13 0.19 -7.30
C GLY A 321 -8.08 0.87 -6.41
N ALA A 322 -7.63 0.21 -5.34
CA ALA A 322 -6.59 0.70 -4.46
C ALA A 322 -5.20 0.17 -4.86
N THR A 323 -4.16 0.86 -4.40
CA THR A 323 -2.75 0.56 -4.69
C THR A 323 -1.87 0.93 -3.50
N TYR A 324 -0.62 0.44 -3.47
CA TYR A 324 0.36 0.74 -2.40
C TYR A 324 -0.18 0.43 -1.00
N PRO A 325 -0.58 -0.83 -0.71
CA PRO A 325 -0.87 -1.21 0.67
C PRO A 325 0.36 -0.98 1.55
N SER A 326 0.12 -0.62 2.81
CA SER A 326 1.11 -0.65 3.89
C SER A 326 0.39 -1.03 5.17
N TRP A 327 0.81 -2.14 5.78
CA TRP A 327 0.22 -2.62 7.03
C TRP A 327 0.84 -1.90 8.24
N GLY A 328 0.03 -1.68 9.27
CA GLY A 328 0.51 -1.32 10.60
C GLY A 328 -0.46 -1.75 11.71
N PRO A 329 0.01 -1.94 12.96
CA PRO A 329 -0.75 -2.43 14.10
C PRO A 329 -1.74 -1.41 14.72
N ALA A 330 -1.92 -0.24 14.09
CA ALA A 330 -2.74 0.82 14.65
C ALA A 330 -4.19 0.75 14.12
N GLU A 331 -5.21 0.95 14.96
CA GLU A 331 -6.63 0.72 14.58
C GLU A 331 -7.19 1.74 13.58
N VAL A 332 -8.00 1.34 12.60
CA VAL A 332 -8.75 2.33 11.79
C VAL A 332 -9.55 3.31 12.69
N PRO A 333 -9.37 4.64 12.54
CA PRO A 333 -10.15 5.63 13.29
C PRO A 333 -11.66 5.43 13.14
N ALA A 334 -12.41 5.83 14.16
CA ALA A 334 -13.87 5.88 14.06
C ALA A 334 -14.31 6.77 12.90
N ALA A 335 -15.45 6.44 12.28
CA ALA A 335 -16.02 7.24 11.21
C ALA A 335 -16.17 8.70 11.67
N ARG A 336 -15.68 9.64 10.86
CA ARG A 336 -15.79 11.06 11.18
C ARG A 336 -17.28 11.43 11.30
N PRO A 337 -17.71 12.14 12.35
CA PRO A 337 -19.09 12.58 12.47
C PRO A 337 -19.50 13.33 11.20
N ALA A 338 -20.68 13.00 10.68
CA ALA A 338 -21.23 13.76 9.57
C ALA A 338 -21.24 15.25 9.98
N PRO A 339 -20.81 16.18 9.10
CA PRO A 339 -20.89 17.61 9.39
C PRO A 339 -22.32 17.88 9.84
N GLN A 340 -22.48 18.38 11.08
CA GLN A 340 -23.80 18.80 11.55
C GLN A 340 -24.30 19.81 10.53
N GLY A 341 -25.37 19.45 9.80
CA GLY A 341 -26.00 20.38 8.88
C GLY A 341 -26.36 21.65 9.67
N PRO A 342 -26.32 22.83 9.04
CA PRO A 342 -26.66 24.08 9.72
C PRO A 342 -28.04 23.94 10.38
N GLY A 343 -28.03 23.83 11.70
CA GLY A 343 -29.20 23.50 12.51
C GLY A 343 -30.18 24.67 12.56
N GLY A 344 -31.32 24.52 11.89
CA GLY A 344 -32.52 25.26 12.22
C GLY A 344 -33.19 24.60 13.43
N ASN A 345 -33.04 25.20 14.61
CA ASN A 345 -33.72 24.76 15.82
C ASN A 345 -35.13 25.38 15.91
N THR A 346 -36.16 24.54 15.92
CA THR A 346 -37.37 24.75 16.73
C THR A 346 -37.75 23.38 17.32
N PRO A 347 -37.83 23.22 18.65
CA PRO A 347 -38.04 21.92 19.27
C PRO A 347 -39.52 21.57 19.35
N LYS A 348 -39.90 20.38 18.87
CA LYS A 348 -41.15 19.71 19.21
C LYS A 348 -40.82 18.42 19.95
N PRO A 349 -41.34 18.17 21.17
CA PRO A 349 -40.96 17.01 21.95
C PRO A 349 -41.80 15.77 21.60
N THR A 350 -41.21 14.60 21.93
CA THR A 350 -41.84 13.29 22.26
C THR A 350 -41.98 12.27 21.10
N PRO A 351 -41.97 10.93 21.32
CA PRO A 351 -41.52 10.09 22.47
C PRO A 351 -40.38 9.10 22.15
N ALA A 352 -39.87 8.49 23.22
CA ALA A 352 -38.85 7.44 23.25
C ALA A 352 -39.13 6.24 22.32
N GLN A 353 -38.07 5.77 21.64
CA GLN A 353 -38.04 4.47 20.97
C GLN A 353 -36.93 3.58 21.55
N THR A 354 -37.34 2.34 21.78
CA THR A 354 -36.61 1.17 22.28
C THR A 354 -35.39 0.81 21.42
N PRO A 355 -34.29 0.27 22.00
CA PRO A 355 -33.10 -0.13 21.25
C PRO A 355 -33.36 -1.37 20.38
N GLY A 356 -33.36 -1.18 19.05
CA GLY A 356 -33.36 -2.23 18.04
C GLY A 356 -31.99 -2.34 17.36
N GLN A 357 -31.32 -3.46 17.65
CA GLN A 357 -30.30 -4.20 16.88
C GLN A 357 -29.73 -3.57 15.58
N PRO A 358 -28.40 -3.40 15.44
CA PRO A 358 -27.79 -2.94 14.19
C PRO A 358 -27.90 -3.99 13.09
N GLY A 359 -28.54 -3.61 11.99
CA GLY A 359 -28.56 -4.38 10.74
C GLY A 359 -27.17 -4.42 10.09
N THR A 360 -26.77 -5.62 9.69
CA THR A 360 -25.60 -5.89 8.84
C THR A 360 -25.83 -5.36 7.43
N ASP A 361 -25.31 -4.18 7.11
CA ASP A 361 -25.23 -3.70 5.72
C ASP A 361 -24.09 -4.45 5.00
N SER A 362 -24.46 -5.53 4.29
CA SER A 362 -23.56 -6.22 3.36
C SER A 362 -23.04 -5.25 2.29
N GLY A 363 -21.72 -5.20 2.12
CA GLY A 363 -21.03 -4.38 1.14
C GLY A 363 -21.57 -4.57 -0.28
N SER A 364 -22.48 -3.70 -0.72
CA SER A 364 -22.98 -3.73 -2.08
C SER A 364 -21.92 -3.17 -3.01
N THR A 365 -21.34 -4.01 -3.86
CA THR A 365 -20.43 -3.57 -4.92
C THR A 365 -21.22 -2.74 -5.93
N ALA A 366 -20.87 -1.47 -6.09
CA ALA A 366 -21.52 -0.59 -7.06
C ALA A 366 -21.40 -1.16 -8.48
N LYS A 367 -22.48 -1.05 -9.26
CA LYS A 367 -22.55 -1.48 -10.66
C LYS A 367 -22.93 -0.30 -11.54
N LEU A 368 -22.23 -0.18 -12.68
CA LEU A 368 -22.55 0.78 -13.74
C LEU A 368 -23.24 0.05 -14.90
N SER A 369 -24.30 0.64 -15.43
CA SER A 369 -24.91 0.20 -16.68
C SER A 369 -25.17 1.40 -17.60
N VAL A 370 -25.17 1.14 -18.91
CA VAL A 370 -25.33 2.19 -19.93
C VAL A 370 -26.44 1.79 -20.87
N THR A 371 -27.31 2.72 -21.22
CA THR A 371 -28.29 2.51 -22.29
C THR A 371 -27.57 2.44 -23.62
N LYS A 372 -27.76 1.36 -24.39
CA LYS A 372 -27.17 1.21 -25.73
C LYS A 372 -27.60 2.39 -26.62
N VAL A 373 -26.63 3.14 -27.13
CA VAL A 373 -26.85 4.27 -28.04
C VAL A 373 -25.78 4.29 -29.13
N LYS A 374 -26.12 4.80 -30.31
CA LYS A 374 -25.13 5.05 -31.37
C LYS A 374 -24.16 6.18 -30.95
N LEU A 375 -22.92 6.11 -31.41
CA LEU A 375 -21.88 7.12 -31.11
C LEU A 375 -22.35 8.54 -31.48
N ALA A 376 -22.97 8.71 -32.65
CA ALA A 376 -23.48 10.02 -33.07
C ALA A 376 -24.54 10.58 -32.11
N ALA A 377 -25.45 9.71 -31.63
CA ALA A 377 -26.47 10.10 -30.66
C ALA A 377 -25.85 10.44 -29.30
N ALA A 378 -24.87 9.64 -28.83
CA ALA A 378 -24.14 9.90 -27.59
C ALA A 378 -23.38 11.24 -27.63
N LEU A 379 -22.73 11.57 -28.75
CA LEU A 379 -22.01 12.84 -28.91
C LEU A 379 -22.94 14.05 -28.91
N LYS A 380 -24.19 13.90 -29.40
CA LYS A 380 -25.19 14.97 -29.44
C LYS A 380 -25.94 15.13 -28.12
N LYS A 381 -26.44 14.04 -27.53
CA LYS A 381 -27.35 14.04 -26.37
C LYS A 381 -26.66 13.71 -25.04
N GLY A 382 -25.42 13.24 -25.07
CA GLY A 382 -24.73 12.68 -23.92
C GLY A 382 -24.96 11.17 -23.77
N LEU A 383 -24.20 10.55 -22.86
CA LEU A 383 -24.28 9.12 -22.57
C LEU A 383 -24.97 8.89 -21.22
N ALA A 384 -26.15 8.26 -21.22
CA ALA A 384 -26.88 7.96 -19.98
C ALA A 384 -26.29 6.73 -19.28
N VAL A 385 -25.91 6.89 -18.01
CA VAL A 385 -25.33 5.86 -17.15
C VAL A 385 -26.20 5.71 -15.91
N GLN A 386 -26.51 4.48 -15.53
CA GLN A 386 -27.17 4.16 -14.26
C GLN A 386 -26.15 3.60 -13.28
N LEU A 387 -26.28 4.00 -12.03
CA LEU A 387 -25.55 3.48 -10.88
C LEU A 387 -26.52 2.68 -10.02
N LYS A 388 -26.09 1.50 -9.57
CA LYS A 388 -26.77 0.67 -8.57
C LYS A 388 -25.77 0.24 -7.50
N GLY A 389 -26.18 0.15 -6.24
CA GLY A 389 -25.29 -0.22 -5.13
C GLY A 389 -24.21 0.81 -4.82
N ALA A 390 -24.40 2.08 -5.20
CA ALA A 390 -23.45 3.15 -4.90
C ALA A 390 -23.75 3.79 -3.55
N THR A 391 -22.73 4.27 -2.84
CA THR A 391 -22.91 5.03 -1.59
C THR A 391 -23.75 6.28 -1.84
N ASN A 392 -24.72 6.56 -0.95
CA ASN A 392 -25.56 7.76 -1.01
C ASN A 392 -24.69 9.04 -1.04
N GLY A 393 -25.14 10.06 -1.75
CA GLY A 393 -24.43 11.35 -1.85
C GLY A 393 -24.01 11.74 -3.27
N LYS A 394 -23.23 12.82 -3.39
CA LYS A 394 -22.79 13.35 -4.69
C LYS A 394 -21.65 12.50 -5.25
N GLN A 395 -21.88 11.88 -6.41
CA GLN A 395 -20.92 11.07 -7.13
C GLN A 395 -20.56 11.73 -8.47
N THR A 396 -19.29 11.60 -8.88
CA THR A 396 -18.83 12.01 -10.21
C THR A 396 -18.54 10.78 -11.06
N VAL A 397 -19.07 10.75 -12.28
CA VAL A 397 -18.85 9.69 -13.25
C VAL A 397 -18.13 10.29 -14.46
N THR A 398 -17.10 9.60 -14.94
CA THR A 398 -16.28 10.04 -16.07
C THR A 398 -16.17 8.95 -17.11
N ALA A 399 -16.08 9.34 -18.39
CA ALA A 399 -15.74 8.44 -19.49
C ALA A 399 -14.39 8.87 -20.09
N LYS A 400 -13.49 7.90 -20.22
CA LYS A 400 -12.15 8.07 -20.80
C LYS A 400 -12.04 7.35 -22.15
N TYR A 401 -11.34 7.98 -23.08
CA TYR A 401 -10.86 7.38 -24.33
C TYR A 401 -9.33 7.33 -24.28
N GLY A 402 -8.77 6.14 -24.09
CA GLY A 402 -7.38 5.98 -23.68
C GLY A 402 -7.13 6.69 -22.35
N LYS A 403 -6.11 7.56 -22.30
CA LYS A 403 -5.77 8.36 -21.11
C LYS A 403 -6.58 9.66 -20.98
N THR A 404 -7.36 10.05 -21.98
CA THR A 404 -8.07 11.35 -22.00
C THR A 404 -9.52 11.22 -21.50
N THR A 405 -9.91 12.04 -20.53
CA THR A 405 -11.33 12.20 -20.15
C THR A 405 -12.10 12.93 -21.24
N VAL A 406 -13.11 12.27 -21.83
CA VAL A 406 -13.88 12.79 -22.97
C VAL A 406 -15.30 13.21 -22.58
N ALA A 407 -15.84 12.68 -21.48
CA ALA A 407 -17.14 13.09 -20.93
C ALA A 407 -17.16 12.97 -19.40
N SER A 408 -17.99 13.77 -18.75
CA SER A 408 -18.24 13.68 -17.31
C SER A 408 -19.67 14.05 -16.96
N GLY A 409 -20.11 13.63 -15.78
CA GLY A 409 -21.40 13.98 -15.20
C GLY A 409 -21.39 13.81 -13.69
N LYS A 410 -22.22 14.58 -13.00
CA LYS A 410 -22.42 14.51 -11.55
C LYS A 410 -23.83 14.01 -11.25
N VAL A 411 -23.98 13.20 -10.20
CA VAL A 411 -25.27 12.66 -9.77
C VAL A 411 -25.33 12.56 -8.27
N THR A 412 -26.49 12.85 -7.70
CA THR A 412 -26.77 12.56 -6.29
C THR A 412 -27.41 11.18 -6.21
N VAL A 413 -26.71 10.22 -5.60
CA VAL A 413 -27.19 8.87 -5.36
C VAL A 413 -28.09 8.89 -4.13
N LYS A 414 -29.28 8.29 -4.27
CA LYS A 414 -30.24 8.07 -3.18
C LYS A 414 -30.66 6.60 -3.20
N ASN A 415 -30.73 5.97 -2.03
CA ASN A 415 -31.09 4.56 -1.86
C ASN A 415 -30.26 3.64 -2.76
N GLY A 416 -28.95 3.87 -2.82
CA GLY A 416 -28.05 3.04 -3.63
C GLY A 416 -28.12 3.27 -5.15
N GLY A 417 -29.02 4.12 -5.64
CA GLY A 417 -29.30 4.30 -7.06
C GLY A 417 -29.09 5.74 -7.56
N GLY A 418 -28.69 5.87 -8.83
CA GLY A 418 -28.57 7.18 -9.50
C GLY A 418 -28.58 7.06 -11.02
N LYS A 419 -29.05 8.11 -11.72
CA LYS A 419 -28.95 8.24 -13.17
C LYS A 419 -28.16 9.51 -13.50
N VAL A 420 -27.16 9.38 -14.37
CA VAL A 420 -26.32 10.49 -14.80
C VAL A 420 -26.19 10.51 -16.32
N THR A 421 -26.23 11.69 -16.92
CA THR A 421 -25.90 11.88 -18.34
C THR A 421 -24.50 12.46 -18.46
N LEU A 422 -23.57 11.69 -19.02
CA LEU A 422 -22.21 12.17 -19.28
C LEU A 422 -22.22 13.08 -20.50
N LYS A 423 -21.87 14.36 -20.30
CA LYS A 423 -21.75 15.33 -21.38
C LYS A 423 -20.34 15.30 -21.94
N PHE A 424 -20.22 15.08 -23.26
CA PHE A 424 -18.93 15.12 -23.94
C PHE A 424 -18.40 16.54 -24.02
N SER A 425 -17.14 16.73 -23.62
CA SER A 425 -16.46 18.04 -23.72
C SER A 425 -16.23 18.40 -25.19
N LYS A 426 -15.98 19.69 -25.49
CA LYS A 426 -15.65 20.13 -26.86
C LYS A 426 -14.44 19.37 -27.43
N ALA A 427 -13.39 19.22 -26.63
CA ALA A 427 -12.20 18.44 -26.98
C ALA A 427 -12.51 16.94 -27.16
N GLY A 428 -13.33 16.37 -26.27
CA GLY A 428 -13.79 14.99 -26.38
C GLY A 428 -14.57 14.73 -27.66
N LYS A 429 -15.52 15.62 -28.01
CA LYS A 429 -16.24 15.56 -29.28
C LYS A 429 -15.29 15.63 -30.48
N GLY A 430 -14.29 16.52 -30.43
CA GLY A 430 -13.25 16.63 -31.45
C GLY A 430 -12.48 15.32 -31.66
N LYS A 431 -12.00 14.70 -30.57
CA LYS A 431 -11.24 13.42 -30.64
C LYS A 431 -12.07 12.24 -31.16
N LEU A 432 -13.37 12.22 -30.87
CA LEU A 432 -14.26 11.12 -31.23
C LEU A 432 -14.95 11.32 -32.58
N LYS A 433 -14.97 12.54 -33.12
CA LYS A 433 -15.56 12.85 -34.42
C LYS A 433 -14.87 12.06 -35.53
N GLY A 434 -15.65 11.42 -36.39
CA GLY A 434 -15.16 10.64 -37.53
C GLY A 434 -14.78 9.18 -37.23
N LYS A 435 -14.70 8.77 -35.96
CA LYS A 435 -14.42 7.36 -35.62
C LYS A 435 -15.64 6.47 -35.90
N LYS A 436 -15.42 5.30 -36.51
CA LYS A 436 -16.47 4.29 -36.77
C LYS A 436 -16.87 3.53 -35.50
N THR A 437 -15.89 3.22 -34.66
CA THR A 437 -16.03 2.48 -33.40
C THR A 437 -15.15 3.13 -32.33
N VAL A 438 -15.66 3.27 -31.11
CA VAL A 438 -14.96 3.88 -29.97
C VAL A 438 -15.13 3.01 -28.74
N LYS A 439 -14.02 2.60 -28.12
CA LYS A 439 -14.01 1.95 -26.80
C LYS A 439 -13.80 3.02 -25.72
N LEU A 440 -14.71 3.09 -24.75
CA LEU A 440 -14.67 4.01 -23.62
C LEU A 440 -14.54 3.23 -22.31
N SER A 441 -13.73 3.74 -21.38
CA SER A 441 -13.70 3.28 -19.98
C SER A 441 -14.47 4.27 -19.13
N ILE A 442 -15.57 3.83 -18.53
CA ILE A 442 -16.41 4.63 -17.63
C ILE A 442 -16.08 4.27 -16.19
N THR A 443 -15.79 5.26 -15.37
CA THR A 443 -15.43 5.09 -13.95
C THR A 443 -16.20 6.07 -13.07
N GLY A 444 -16.69 5.60 -11.92
CA GLY A 444 -17.34 6.43 -10.91
C GLY A 444 -17.99 5.59 -9.81
N ALA A 445 -18.12 6.16 -8.61
CA ALA A 445 -18.71 5.52 -7.44
C ALA A 445 -18.14 4.12 -7.11
N GLY A 446 -16.82 3.95 -7.24
CA GLY A 446 -16.14 2.67 -6.97
C GLY A 446 -16.34 1.60 -8.04
N ALA A 447 -16.98 1.91 -9.18
CA ALA A 447 -17.25 0.96 -10.25
C ALA A 447 -16.59 1.38 -11.57
N LYS A 448 -16.31 0.38 -12.42
CA LYS A 448 -15.73 0.53 -13.77
C LYS A 448 -16.52 -0.25 -14.80
N LEU A 449 -16.73 0.34 -15.98
CA LEU A 449 -17.43 -0.28 -17.12
C LEU A 449 -16.72 0.07 -18.42
N ASN A 450 -16.39 -0.95 -19.22
CA ASN A 450 -15.89 -0.77 -20.58
C ASN A 450 -17.07 -0.83 -21.57
N LEU A 451 -17.20 0.19 -22.41
CA LEU A 451 -18.29 0.32 -23.39
C LEU A 451 -17.74 0.53 -24.79
N THR A 452 -18.31 -0.16 -25.78
CA THR A 452 -18.03 0.10 -27.20
C THR A 452 -19.21 0.80 -27.85
N LEU A 453 -18.99 1.99 -28.41
CA LEU A 453 -19.95 2.74 -29.20
C LEU A 453 -19.62 2.61 -30.69
N LYS A 454 -20.62 2.27 -31.50
CA LYS A 454 -20.54 2.23 -32.97
C LYS A 454 -21.33 3.39 -33.57
N ARG A 455 -20.88 3.90 -34.72
CA ARG A 455 -21.48 5.06 -35.39
C ARG A 455 -22.96 4.90 -35.72
#